data_AF-A0A0S8E4A8-F1
#
_entry.id   AF-A0A0S8E4A8-F1
#
_cell.length_a   1.000
_cell.length_b   1.000
_cell.length_c   1.000
_cell.angle_alpha   90.00
_cell.angle_beta   90.00
_cell.angle_gamma   90.00
#
_symmetry.space_group_name_H-M   'P 1'
#
loop_
_entity.id
_entity.type
_entity.pdbx_description
1 polymer ?
#
loop_
_entity_poly.entity_id
_entity_poly.type
_entity_poly.pdbx_seq_one_letter_code
_entity_poly.pdbx_strand_id
1 'polypeptide(L)'
;MKLVKILAAGLLACAGAVELQADEAAQVFPGGDWETKQPEQVGLDAKKLKELSDYTGGFGCVVRHGYMVHTWGDAGRRKDV
;
A
#
# COMPACT_ATOMS: atom_id res chain seq x y z
N MET A 1 21.07 59.34 -13.53
CA MET A 1 22.37 58.68 -13.76
C MET A 1 22.39 57.45 -12.86
N LYS A 2 21.92 56.27 -13.31
CA LYS A 2 22.70 55.33 -14.13
C LYS A 2 24.17 55.40 -13.70
N LEU A 3 24.66 54.51 -12.82
CA LEU A 3 26.09 54.09 -12.69
C LEU A 3 26.50 53.41 -11.35
N VAL A 4 25.59 52.74 -10.64
CA VAL A 4 25.97 51.71 -9.65
C VAL A 4 25.22 50.43 -10.03
N LYS A 5 25.44 49.83 -11.21
CA LYS A 5 26.59 48.97 -11.52
C LYS A 5 27.01 48.14 -10.30
N ILE A 6 26.42 46.96 -10.17
CA ILE A 6 26.96 45.69 -10.73
C ILE A 6 27.64 44.95 -9.58
N LEU A 7 27.27 43.68 -9.38
CA LEU A 7 27.72 42.73 -8.35
C LEU A 7 26.85 42.67 -7.09
N ALA A 8 25.69 42.03 -7.19
CA ALA A 8 25.27 41.06 -6.18
C ALA A 8 24.00 40.35 -6.62
N ALA A 9 24.05 39.02 -6.57
CA ALA A 9 22.89 38.17 -6.40
C ALA A 9 21.91 38.08 -7.59
N GLY A 10 22.43 37.88 -8.80
CA GLY A 10 21.71 37.17 -9.86
C GLY A 10 22.06 35.68 -9.88
N LEU A 11 22.37 35.09 -8.72
CA LEU A 11 22.58 33.66 -8.55
C LEU A 11 21.25 33.07 -8.09
N LEU A 12 20.54 32.42 -9.01
CA LEU A 12 19.84 31.15 -8.82
C LEU A 12 19.09 30.87 -10.13
N ALA A 13 19.87 30.54 -11.15
CA ALA A 13 19.38 29.93 -12.36
C ALA A 13 18.76 28.57 -12.00
N CYS A 14 17.52 28.36 -12.44
CA CYS A 14 16.97 27.04 -12.78
C CYS A 14 17.13 25.95 -11.70
N ALA A 15 16.61 26.21 -10.50
CA ALA A 15 16.22 25.15 -9.57
C ALA A 15 14.72 25.29 -9.24
N GLY A 16 13.91 25.55 -10.26
CA GLY A 16 12.45 25.41 -10.17
C GLY A 16 12.13 23.93 -10.14
N ALA A 17 11.67 23.46 -8.98
CA ALA A 17 11.39 22.07 -8.66
C ALA A 17 10.70 21.33 -9.81
N VAL A 18 11.29 20.20 -10.22
CA VAL A 18 10.47 19.10 -10.72
C VAL A 18 9.78 18.55 -9.47
N GLU A 19 8.60 19.06 -9.18
CA GLU A 19 7.67 18.36 -8.29
C GLU A 19 7.33 17.04 -8.99
N LEU A 20 7.89 15.96 -8.47
CA LEU A 20 7.36 14.62 -8.72
C LEU A 20 5.98 14.57 -8.06
N GLN A 21 4.96 15.10 -8.74
CA GLN A 21 3.58 14.80 -8.40
C GLN A 21 3.33 13.34 -8.78
N ALA A 22 3.67 12.46 -7.84
CA ALA A 22 3.02 11.18 -7.76
C ALA A 22 1.53 11.48 -7.55
N ASP A 23 0.72 11.10 -8.53
CA ASP A 23 -0.72 11.03 -8.35
C ASP A 23 -0.97 10.14 -7.11
N GLU A 24 -1.50 10.70 -6.03
CA GLU A 24 -1.66 10.07 -4.72
C GLU A 24 -2.81 9.06 -4.75
N ALA A 25 -2.71 8.05 -5.62
CA ALA A 25 -3.50 6.85 -5.48
C ALA A 25 -3.06 6.18 -4.17
N ALA A 26 -3.96 6.13 -3.17
CA ALA A 26 -3.70 5.55 -1.85
C ALA A 26 -2.93 4.22 -1.98
N GLN A 27 -1.70 4.18 -1.48
CA GLN A 27 -0.86 2.99 -1.54
C GLN A 27 -1.57 1.81 -0.85
N VAL A 28 -1.76 0.70 -1.56
CA VAL A 28 -2.35 -0.52 -0.99
C VAL A 28 -1.39 -1.70 -1.15
N PHE A 29 -1.38 -2.54 -0.15
CA PHE A 29 -0.30 -3.45 0.22
C PHE A 29 -0.42 -4.85 -0.44
N PRO A 30 0.65 -5.71 -0.38
CA PRO A 30 1.83 -5.57 0.45
C PRO A 30 2.80 -4.49 -0.05
N GLY A 31 2.88 -3.40 0.69
CA GLY A 31 4.16 -2.87 1.14
C GLY A 31 4.72 -3.78 2.26
N GLY A 32 5.14 -3.24 3.40
CA GLY A 32 5.79 -4.02 4.48
C GLY A 32 4.94 -5.18 5.05
N ASP A 33 3.67 -4.93 5.36
CA ASP A 33 2.73 -5.90 5.94
C ASP A 33 1.38 -5.83 5.21
N TRP A 34 0.52 -6.85 5.34
CA TRP A 34 -0.84 -6.75 4.83
C TRP A 34 -1.78 -6.05 5.81
N GLU A 35 -2.35 -4.94 5.36
CA GLU A 35 -3.51 -4.34 6.01
C GLU A 35 -4.70 -5.30 5.96
N THR A 36 -5.51 -5.33 7.02
CA THR A 36 -6.67 -6.22 7.12
C THR A 36 -7.98 -5.46 6.90
N LYS A 37 -8.93 -6.06 6.20
CA LYS A 37 -10.32 -5.59 6.09
C LYS A 37 -11.31 -6.69 6.39
N GLN A 38 -12.49 -6.31 6.88
CA GLN A 38 -13.58 -7.25 7.04
C GLN A 38 -14.09 -7.72 5.67
N PRO A 39 -14.57 -8.97 5.57
CA PRO A 39 -15.14 -9.51 4.35
C PRO A 39 -16.14 -8.56 3.68
N GLU A 40 -17.07 -7.99 4.44
CA GLU A 40 -18.15 -7.17 3.92
C GLU A 40 -17.64 -5.84 3.35
N GLN A 41 -16.56 -5.28 3.91
CA GLN A 41 -15.93 -4.04 3.43
C GLN A 41 -15.28 -4.19 2.07
N VAL A 42 -14.98 -5.43 1.69
CA VAL A 42 -14.46 -5.77 0.37
C VAL A 42 -15.47 -6.59 -0.42
N GLY A 43 -16.75 -6.59 -0.05
CA GLY A 43 -17.83 -7.26 -0.80
C GLY A 43 -17.75 -8.79 -0.79
N LEU A 44 -17.32 -9.38 0.32
CA LEU A 44 -17.31 -10.83 0.59
C LEU A 44 -18.24 -11.17 1.77
N ASP A 45 -18.70 -12.41 1.81
CA ASP A 45 -19.56 -12.95 2.87
C ASP A 45 -18.72 -13.73 3.90
N ALA A 46 -18.73 -13.31 5.17
CA ALA A 46 -17.95 -13.95 6.22
C ALA A 46 -18.33 -15.42 6.49
N LYS A 47 -19.61 -15.78 6.35
CA LYS A 47 -20.06 -17.17 6.56
C LYS A 47 -19.52 -18.09 5.47
N LYS A 48 -19.49 -17.63 4.22
CA LYS A 48 -18.88 -18.37 3.11
C LYS A 48 -17.37 -18.53 3.26
N LEU A 49 -16.67 -17.54 3.81
CA LEU A 49 -15.25 -17.65 4.13
C LEU A 49 -15.00 -18.65 5.27
N LYS A 50 -15.90 -18.71 6.25
CA LYS A 50 -15.88 -19.73 7.31
C LYS A 50 -16.13 -21.14 6.76
N GLU A 51 -17.13 -21.31 5.90
CA GLU A 51 -17.38 -22.59 5.21
C GLU A 51 -16.15 -23.02 4.39
N LEU A 52 -15.47 -22.08 3.71
CA LEU A 52 -14.25 -22.33 2.94
C LEU A 52 -13.10 -22.83 3.83
N SER A 53 -12.84 -22.15 4.95
CA SER A 53 -11.76 -22.54 5.86
C SER A 53 -12.04 -23.88 6.56
N ASP A 54 -13.30 -24.13 6.92
CA ASP A 54 -13.71 -25.43 7.48
C ASP A 54 -13.56 -26.57 6.46
N TYR A 55 -13.94 -26.32 5.20
CA TYR A 55 -13.84 -27.31 4.12
C TYR A 55 -12.39 -27.62 3.74
N THR A 56 -11.57 -26.59 3.57
CA THR A 56 -10.17 -26.75 3.13
C THR A 56 -9.28 -27.28 4.25
N GLY A 57 -9.60 -26.97 5.51
CA GLY A 57 -8.73 -27.25 6.65
C GLY A 57 -7.33 -26.67 6.42
N GLY A 58 -6.34 -27.23 7.12
CA GLY A 58 -4.96 -26.76 6.98
C GLY A 58 -4.81 -25.27 7.29
N PHE A 59 -3.88 -24.61 6.58
CA PHE A 59 -3.56 -23.18 6.76
C PHE A 59 -3.79 -22.43 5.45
N GLY A 60 -4.30 -21.21 5.52
CA GLY A 60 -4.48 -20.38 4.33
C GLY A 60 -4.98 -18.98 4.63
N CYS A 61 -5.07 -18.17 3.57
CA CYS A 61 -5.62 -16.83 3.65
C CYS A 61 -6.38 -16.43 2.37
N VAL A 62 -7.27 -15.46 2.49
CA VAL A 62 -7.94 -14.79 1.37
C VAL A 62 -7.56 -13.32 1.36
N VAL A 63 -7.19 -12.84 0.18
CA VAL A 63 -6.74 -11.47 -0.08
C VAL A 63 -7.67 -10.86 -1.10
N ARG A 64 -8.11 -9.63 -0.87
CA ARG A 64 -8.90 -8.90 -1.87
C ARG A 64 -8.58 -7.42 -1.83
N HIS A 65 -8.39 -6.83 -3.01
CA HIS A 65 -8.01 -5.43 -3.17
C HIS A 65 -6.73 -5.05 -2.41
N GLY A 66 -5.79 -5.98 -2.25
CA GLY A 66 -4.54 -5.77 -1.50
C GLY A 66 -4.69 -5.79 0.04
N TYR A 67 -5.85 -6.21 0.56
CA TYR A 67 -6.06 -6.41 1.99
C TYR A 67 -6.10 -7.89 2.33
N MET A 68 -5.50 -8.26 3.47
CA MET A 68 -5.83 -9.49 4.16
C MET A 68 -7.30 -9.45 4.56
N VAL A 69 -8.08 -10.48 4.24
CA VAL A 69 -9.52 -10.48 4.53
C VAL A 69 -9.90 -11.63 5.47
N HIS A 70 -9.25 -12.77 5.29
CA HIS A 70 -9.52 -13.95 6.08
C HIS A 70 -8.27 -14.80 6.19
N THR A 71 -8.02 -15.38 7.35
CA THR A 71 -6.95 -16.34 7.60
C THR A 71 -7.51 -17.52 8.37
N TRP A 72 -6.94 -18.70 8.14
CA TRP A 72 -7.22 -19.88 8.95
C TRP A 72 -5.95 -20.70 9.15
N GLY A 73 -5.89 -21.40 10.28
CA GLY A 73 -4.66 -22.04 10.72
C GLY A 73 -3.55 -21.01 10.97
N ASP A 74 -2.30 -21.42 10.71
CA ASP A 74 -1.12 -20.58 10.87
C ASP A 74 -0.56 -20.18 9.49
N ALA A 75 -1.26 -19.26 8.83
CA ALA A 75 -0.98 -18.85 7.44
C ALA A 75 0.39 -18.19 7.25
N GLY A 76 1.02 -17.66 8.32
CA GLY A 76 2.36 -17.07 8.28
C GLY A 76 3.49 -18.07 8.49
N ARG A 77 3.18 -19.29 8.94
CA ARG A 77 4.20 -20.31 9.20
C ARG A 77 4.62 -21.05 7.94
N ARG A 78 5.94 -21.18 7.79
CA ARG A 78 6.57 -22.06 6.79
C ARG A 78 6.19 -23.54 7.00
N LYS A 79 5.83 -24.21 5.91
CA LYS A 79 5.34 -25.61 5.89
C LYS A 79 6.30 -26.59 5.20
N ASP A 80 7.42 -26.08 4.73
CA ASP A 80 8.48 -26.77 3.99
C ASP A 80 9.55 -27.41 4.90
N VAL A 81 9.26 -27.58 6.20
CA VAL A 81 10.17 -28.13 7.23
C VAL A 81 9.59 -29.33 7.95
#